data_AF-A0A1I8HX43-F1
#
_entry.id   AF-A0A1I8HX43-F1
#
_cell.length_a   1.000
_cell.length_b   1.000
_cell.length_c   1.000
_cell.angle_alpha   90.00
_cell.angle_beta   90.00
_cell.angle_gamma   90.00
#
_symmetry.space_group_name_H-M   'P 1'
#
loop_
_entity.id
_entity.type
_entity.pdbx_description
1 polymer ?
#
loop_
_entity_poly.entity_id
_entity_poly.type
_entity_poly.pdbx_seq_one_letter_code
_entity_poly.pdbx_strand_id
1 'polypeptide(L)'
;MRFLHDEEQLSALAKEVRCILRVDSTKHQWESEWRAVSSECWAGSSTGSVSVPLNAARELEIQVHWRDSRGLAAVRYLKLEDYLDCEKHSLPIQLEPEGQLLAEIVFNNPQVYRQRQPLQRQRQCLVSRRKGKRLAAQMPKNVNWMTWWPFFKALEWQRRPGLEWCAASGAAASQS
;
A
#
# COMPACT_ATOMS: atom_id res chain seq x y z
N MET A 1 60.33 -19.02 -14.47
CA MET A 1 59.86 -17.89 -13.63
C MET A 1 59.10 -16.93 -14.53
N ARG A 2 57.76 -16.96 -14.50
CA ARG A 2 56.87 -16.08 -15.28
C ARG A 2 55.92 -15.28 -14.36
N PHE A 3 56.37 -14.92 -13.16
CA PHE A 3 55.49 -14.35 -12.13
C PHE A 3 55.17 -12.86 -12.32
N LEU A 4 55.94 -12.12 -13.14
CA LEU A 4 55.75 -10.66 -13.27
C LEU A 4 54.62 -10.26 -14.23
N HIS A 5 54.29 -11.09 -15.22
CA HIS A 5 53.17 -10.78 -16.12
C HIS A 5 51.81 -11.04 -15.45
N ASP A 6 51.76 -11.99 -14.52
CA ASP A 6 50.53 -12.35 -13.81
C ASP A 6 50.09 -11.24 -12.82
N GLU A 7 51.04 -10.55 -12.17
CA GLU A 7 50.75 -9.45 -11.22
C GLU A 7 50.14 -8.20 -11.89
N GLU A 8 50.63 -7.81 -13.08
CA GLU A 8 50.03 -6.71 -13.84
C GLU A 8 48.62 -7.06 -14.34
N GLN A 9 48.39 -8.33 -14.71
CA GLN A 9 47.06 -8.81 -15.08
C GLN A 9 46.11 -8.84 -13.87
N LEU A 10 46.58 -9.25 -12.68
CA LEU A 10 45.80 -9.20 -11.45
C LEU A 10 45.42 -7.76 -11.08
N SER A 11 46.33 -6.80 -11.26
CA SER A 11 46.05 -5.37 -11.06
C SER A 11 44.98 -4.83 -12.01
N ALA A 12 45.01 -5.26 -13.28
CA ALA A 12 44.01 -4.87 -14.27
C ALA A 12 42.63 -5.46 -13.93
N LEU A 13 42.58 -6.74 -13.54
CA LEU A 13 41.35 -7.42 -13.14
C LEU A 13 40.77 -6.89 -11.82
N ALA A 14 41.62 -6.37 -10.92
CA ALA A 14 41.17 -5.79 -9.66
C ALA A 14 40.27 -4.55 -9.82
N LYS A 15 40.23 -3.96 -11.02
CA LYS A 15 39.37 -2.82 -11.37
C LYS A 15 38.08 -3.23 -12.07
N GLU A 16 37.78 -4.53 -12.13
CA GLU A 16 36.53 -5.01 -12.70
C GLU A 16 35.50 -5.31 -11.62
N VAL A 17 34.26 -4.93 -11.91
CA VAL A 17 33.09 -5.08 -11.05
C VAL A 17 31.96 -5.78 -11.78
N ARG A 18 31.12 -6.45 -11.00
CA ARG A 18 29.81 -6.96 -11.44
C ARG A 18 28.73 -6.54 -10.45
N CYS A 19 27.51 -6.44 -10.92
CA CYS A 19 26.33 -6.20 -10.13
C CYS A 19 25.47 -7.47 -10.08
N ILE A 20 24.92 -7.77 -8.91
CA ILE A 20 24.01 -8.88 -8.66
C ILE A 20 22.73 -8.30 -8.06
N LEU A 21 21.59 -8.73 -8.59
CA LEU A 21 20.26 -8.34 -8.09
C LEU A 21 19.59 -9.53 -7.43
N ARG A 22 19.14 -9.32 -6.19
CA ARG A 22 18.40 -10.28 -5.37
C ARG A 22 17.09 -9.67 -4.93
N VAL A 23 16.07 -10.51 -4.84
CA VAL A 23 14.74 -10.11 -4.38
C VAL A 23 14.46 -10.86 -3.07
N ASP A 24 14.07 -10.11 -2.03
CA ASP A 24 13.81 -10.59 -0.66
C ASP A 24 14.90 -11.53 -0.10
N SER A 25 16.17 -11.26 -0.43
CA SER A 25 17.36 -11.99 0.04
C SER A 25 17.39 -13.51 -0.25
N THR A 26 16.42 -14.09 -0.96
CA THR A 26 16.29 -15.56 -1.08
C THR A 26 16.80 -16.10 -2.40
N LYS A 27 16.62 -15.38 -3.52
CA LYS A 27 17.03 -15.86 -4.84
C LYS A 27 17.82 -14.81 -5.62
N HIS A 28 18.95 -15.25 -6.15
CA HIS A 28 19.69 -14.57 -7.20
C HIS A 28 18.84 -14.51 -8.47
N GLN A 29 18.37 -13.32 -8.84
CA GLN A 29 17.50 -13.13 -10.00
C GLN A 29 18.28 -12.74 -11.26
N TRP A 30 19.35 -11.96 -11.09
CA TRP A 30 20.14 -11.45 -12.21
C TRP A 30 21.57 -11.09 -11.81
N GLU A 31 22.48 -11.21 -12.77
CA GLU A 31 23.89 -10.86 -12.67
C GLU A 31 24.36 -10.12 -13.92
N SER A 32 25.21 -9.11 -13.73
CA SER A 32 25.87 -8.39 -14.82
C SER A 32 27.14 -9.10 -15.29
N GLU A 33 27.59 -8.78 -16.49
CA GLU A 33 28.95 -9.09 -16.90
C GLU A 33 29.99 -8.32 -16.06
N TRP A 34 31.20 -8.88 -15.98
CA TRP A 34 32.37 -8.19 -15.45
C TRP A 34 32.75 -7.03 -16.35
N ARG A 35 32.84 -5.83 -15.77
CA ARG A 35 33.16 -4.60 -16.49
C ARG A 35 34.14 -3.78 -15.68
N ALA A 36 35.05 -3.08 -16.35
CA ALA A 36 35.91 -2.12 -15.67
C ALA A 36 35.06 -1.02 -15.01
N VAL A 37 35.49 -0.54 -13.83
CA VAL A 37 34.82 0.55 -13.12
C VAL A 37 34.81 1.81 -13.99
N SER A 38 33.61 2.24 -14.38
CA SER A 38 33.37 3.49 -15.09
C SER A 38 31.96 3.99 -14.75
N SER A 39 31.67 5.26 -15.06
CA SER A 39 30.35 5.84 -14.83
C SER A 39 29.22 5.16 -15.61
N GLU A 40 29.56 4.54 -16.75
CA GLU A 40 28.61 3.90 -17.67
C GLU A 40 28.97 2.43 -17.89
N CYS A 41 29.49 1.77 -16.86
CA CYS A 41 30.01 0.40 -16.96
C CYS A 41 28.99 -0.61 -17.51
N TRP A 42 27.69 -0.40 -17.23
CA TRP A 42 26.61 -1.30 -17.66
C TRP A 42 25.60 -0.68 -18.64
N ALA A 43 25.57 0.64 -18.84
CA ALA A 43 24.50 1.34 -19.57
C ALA A 43 24.36 0.92 -21.05
N GLY A 44 25.44 0.48 -21.70
CA GLY A 44 25.46 0.03 -23.09
C GLY A 44 25.58 -1.49 -23.30
N SER A 45 25.60 -2.27 -22.21
CA SER A 45 25.71 -3.74 -22.32
C SER A 45 24.34 -4.36 -22.58
N SER A 46 24.30 -5.52 -23.23
CA SER A 46 23.08 -6.35 -23.32
C SER A 46 22.55 -6.74 -21.94
N THR A 47 23.43 -6.75 -20.93
CA THR A 47 23.10 -6.97 -19.53
C THR A 47 22.60 -5.70 -18.82
N GLY A 48 22.76 -4.50 -19.37
CA GLY A 48 22.46 -3.24 -18.68
C GLY A 48 20.99 -3.05 -18.28
N SER A 49 20.07 -3.62 -19.05
CA SER A 49 18.64 -3.59 -18.77
C SER A 49 18.10 -5.00 -18.59
N VAL A 50 17.48 -5.28 -17.45
CA VAL A 50 16.84 -6.57 -17.16
C VAL A 50 15.41 -6.36 -16.64
N SER A 51 14.52 -7.27 -17.04
CA SER A 51 13.19 -7.41 -16.44
C SER A 51 13.20 -8.59 -15.47
N VAL A 52 13.00 -8.33 -14.18
CA VAL A 52 12.95 -9.36 -13.14
C VAL A 52 11.49 -9.60 -12.73
N PRO A 53 10.98 -10.85 -12.77
CA PRO A 53 9.63 -11.15 -12.29
C PRO A 53 9.57 -11.05 -10.76
N LEU A 54 8.62 -10.26 -10.25
CA LEU A 54 8.40 -10.04 -8.82
C LEU A 54 7.15 -10.79 -8.37
N ASN A 55 7.26 -11.63 -7.34
CA ASN A 55 6.13 -12.35 -6.75
C ASN A 55 6.01 -11.99 -5.27
N ALA A 56 5.04 -11.13 -4.93
CA ALA A 56 4.83 -10.61 -3.58
C ALA A 56 6.10 -10.02 -2.90
N ALA A 57 7.02 -9.50 -3.73
CA ALA A 57 8.30 -9.00 -3.28
C ALA A 57 8.22 -7.64 -2.61
N ARG A 58 9.08 -7.40 -1.62
CA ARG A 58 9.13 -6.14 -0.86
C ARG A 58 10.43 -5.39 -1.04
N GLU A 59 11.54 -6.10 -1.14
CA GLU A 59 12.86 -5.49 -1.14
C GLU A 59 13.69 -6.00 -2.32
N LEU A 60 14.32 -5.05 -3.02
CA LEU A 60 15.34 -5.30 -4.03
C LEU A 60 16.70 -5.05 -3.39
N GLU A 61 17.53 -6.08 -3.38
CA GLU A 61 18.91 -6.04 -2.93
C GLU A 61 19.84 -5.94 -4.14
N ILE A 62 20.67 -4.92 -4.15
CA ILE A 62 21.69 -4.64 -5.15
C ILE A 62 23.04 -4.91 -4.50
N GLN A 63 23.81 -5.84 -5.07
CA GLN A 63 25.15 -6.19 -4.61
C GLN A 63 26.18 -5.91 -5.71
N VAL A 64 27.22 -5.16 -5.40
CA VAL A 64 28.36 -4.98 -6.30
C VAL A 64 29.51 -5.85 -5.80
N HIS A 65 30.14 -6.60 -6.68
CA HIS A 65 31.26 -7.49 -6.37
C HIS A 65 32.49 -7.10 -7.18
N TRP A 66 33.66 -7.15 -6.54
CA TRP A 66 34.96 -7.05 -7.20
C TRP A 66 35.36 -8.39 -7.81
N ARG A 67 36.14 -8.36 -8.89
CA ARG A 67 36.73 -9.57 -9.50
C ARG A 67 37.94 -10.09 -8.71
N ASP A 68 38.50 -9.25 -7.85
CA ASP A 68 39.60 -9.59 -6.93
C ASP A 68 39.12 -10.45 -5.76
N SER A 69 40.07 -10.98 -4.99
CA SER A 69 39.92 -11.72 -3.73
C SER A 69 39.07 -11.02 -2.65
N ARG A 70 38.81 -9.71 -2.81
CA ARG A 70 38.04 -8.88 -1.87
C ARG A 70 36.55 -9.24 -1.82
N GLY A 71 35.99 -9.83 -2.87
CA GLY A 71 34.59 -10.24 -2.91
C GLY A 71 33.59 -9.07 -2.99
N LEU A 72 32.57 -9.08 -2.12
CA LEU A 72 31.49 -8.08 -2.12
C LEU A 72 32.06 -6.67 -1.84
N ALA A 73 31.83 -5.75 -2.78
CA ALA A 73 32.28 -4.36 -2.72
C ALA A 73 31.34 -3.50 -1.89
N ALA A 74 30.06 -3.53 -2.26
CA ALA A 74 29.04 -2.68 -1.69
C ALA A 74 27.65 -3.29 -1.87
N VAL A 75 26.72 -2.90 -1.02
CA VAL A 75 25.34 -3.40 -1.01
C VAL A 75 24.35 -2.26 -0.79
N ARG A 76 23.16 -2.39 -1.38
CA ARG A 76 22.03 -1.51 -1.08
C ARG A 76 20.72 -2.26 -1.14
N TYR A 77 19.84 -1.94 -0.21
CA TYR A 77 18.46 -2.41 -0.17
C TYR A 77 17.54 -1.27 -0.59
N LEU A 78 16.66 -1.55 -1.54
CA LEU A 78 15.63 -0.65 -2.01
C LEU A 78 14.27 -1.27 -1.70
N LYS A 79 13.39 -0.46 -1.14
CA LYS A 79 12.01 -0.87 -0.91
C LYS A 79 11.23 -0.75 -2.21
N LEU A 80 10.66 -1.84 -2.67
CA LEU A 80 9.85 -1.86 -3.89
C LEU A 80 8.55 -1.05 -3.73
N GLU A 81 8.06 -0.87 -2.49
CA GLU A 81 6.88 -0.06 -2.18
C GLU A 81 7.01 1.42 -2.59
N ASP A 82 8.23 1.95 -2.60
CA ASP A 82 8.50 3.36 -2.93
C ASP A 82 8.45 3.63 -4.46
N TYR A 83 8.40 2.57 -5.29
CA TYR A 83 8.48 2.65 -6.76
C TYR A 83 7.24 2.10 -7.48
N LEU A 84 6.12 1.90 -6.76
CA LEU A 84 4.89 1.30 -7.29
C LEU A 84 4.05 2.26 -8.17
N ASP A 85 4.71 3.07 -9.00
CA ASP A 85 4.07 4.22 -9.66
C ASP A 85 3.88 4.01 -11.18
N CYS A 86 4.32 2.87 -11.73
CA CYS A 86 4.45 2.63 -13.19
C CYS A 86 5.28 3.69 -13.95
N GLU A 87 5.89 4.63 -13.24
CA GLU A 87 6.81 5.62 -13.78
C GLU A 87 8.24 5.08 -13.83
N LYS A 88 9.09 5.79 -14.57
CA LYS A 88 10.52 5.49 -14.65
C LYS A 88 11.26 6.30 -13.59
N HIS A 89 11.82 5.62 -12.60
CA HIS A 89 12.60 6.22 -11.54
C HIS A 89 14.09 6.14 -11.87
N SER A 90 14.65 7.21 -12.42
CA SER A 90 16.10 7.37 -12.60
C SER A 90 16.69 7.99 -11.34
N LEU A 91 17.43 7.20 -10.54
CA LEU A 91 17.88 7.63 -9.21
C LEU A 91 19.36 7.31 -8.96
N PRO A 92 20.11 8.25 -8.35
CA PRO A 92 21.42 7.97 -7.80
C PRO A 92 21.28 7.21 -6.48
N ILE A 93 21.62 5.92 -6.50
CA ILE A 93 21.56 5.03 -5.34
C ILE A 93 22.93 5.04 -4.66
N GLN A 94 22.98 5.54 -3.42
CA GLN A 94 24.18 5.43 -2.59
C GLN A 94 24.30 3.99 -2.07
N LEU A 95 25.46 3.38 -2.28
CA LEU A 95 25.76 2.02 -1.84
C LEU A 95 26.51 2.09 -0.49
N GLU A 96 26.31 1.08 0.36
CA GLU A 96 27.05 0.93 1.61
C GLU A 96 28.21 -0.07 1.39
N PRO A 97 29.45 0.21 1.84
CA PRO A 97 29.88 1.32 2.70
C PRO A 97 30.16 2.64 1.95
N GLU A 98 30.57 2.58 0.69
CA GLU A 98 30.87 3.77 -0.14
C GLU A 98 30.51 3.48 -1.60
N GLY A 99 30.20 4.53 -2.37
CA GLY A 99 29.96 4.47 -3.81
C GLY A 99 28.54 4.84 -4.20
N GLN A 100 28.35 5.11 -5.50
CA GLN A 100 27.08 5.53 -6.06
C GLN A 100 26.79 4.76 -7.36
N LEU A 101 25.58 4.23 -7.46
CA LEU A 101 25.06 3.56 -8.65
C LEU A 101 23.93 4.39 -9.25
N LEU A 102 24.04 4.75 -10.52
CA LEU A 102 22.91 5.29 -11.26
C LEU A 102 22.08 4.11 -11.78
N ALA A 103 20.84 3.99 -11.34
CA ALA A 103 19.92 2.97 -11.87
C ALA A 103 18.62 3.61 -12.31
N GLU A 104 18.03 3.01 -13.34
CA GLU A 104 16.69 3.32 -13.81
C GLU A 104 15.79 2.14 -13.47
N ILE A 105 14.81 2.38 -12.61
CA ILE A 105 13.89 1.35 -12.13
C ILE A 105 12.52 1.65 -12.71
N VAL A 106 11.88 0.64 -13.29
CA VAL A 106 10.52 0.73 -13.82
C VAL A 106 9.72 -0.43 -13.25
N PHE A 107 8.65 -0.15 -12.52
CA PHE A 107 7.77 -1.17 -12.00
C PHE A 107 6.61 -1.43 -12.97
N ASN A 108 6.69 -2.54 -13.71
CA ASN A 108 5.64 -2.93 -14.64
C ASN A 108 4.56 -3.77 -13.94
N ASN A 109 3.31 -3.32 -14.00
CA ASN A 109 2.12 -4.05 -13.54
C ASN A 109 2.12 -4.36 -12.01
N PRO A 110 1.98 -3.35 -11.13
CA PRO A 110 1.89 -3.57 -9.68
C PRO A 110 0.58 -4.27 -9.32
N GLN A 111 0.62 -5.61 -9.26
CA GLN A 111 -0.42 -6.39 -8.60
C GLN A 111 -0.27 -6.23 -7.08
N VAL A 112 -0.68 -5.08 -6.56
CA VAL A 112 -0.75 -4.86 -5.11
C VAL A 112 -1.89 -5.71 -4.57
N TYR A 113 -1.58 -6.92 -4.09
CA TYR A 113 -2.51 -7.68 -3.27
C TYR A 113 -2.65 -6.97 -1.93
N ARG A 114 -3.45 -5.89 -1.90
CA ARG A 114 -4.00 -5.40 -0.64
C ARG A 114 -4.90 -6.52 -0.15
N GLN A 115 -4.42 -7.29 0.83
CA GLN A 115 -5.27 -8.15 1.63
C GLN A 115 -6.22 -7.23 2.40
N ARG A 116 -7.29 -6.77 1.72
CA ARG A 116 -8.39 -6.05 2.33
C ARG A 116 -9.09 -7.09 3.20
N GLN A 117 -8.62 -7.25 4.43
CA GLN A 117 -9.47 -7.83 5.46
C GLN A 117 -10.71 -6.92 5.48
N PRO A 118 -11.91 -7.45 5.18
CA PRO A 118 -13.09 -6.62 5.28
C PRO A 118 -13.10 -6.13 6.73
N LEU A 119 -12.98 -4.82 6.92
CA LEU A 119 -13.19 -4.21 8.22
C LEU A 119 -14.64 -4.53 8.56
N GLN A 120 -14.84 -5.63 9.28
CA GLN A 120 -16.13 -6.00 9.83
C GLN A 120 -16.39 -4.91 10.84
N ARG A 121 -17.18 -3.91 10.42
CA ARG A 121 -17.75 -2.92 11.33
C ARG A 121 -18.22 -3.73 12.52
N GLN A 122 -17.60 -3.54 13.67
CA GLN A 122 -18.16 -4.05 14.91
C GLN A 122 -19.56 -3.46 14.90
N ARG A 123 -20.57 -4.28 14.61
CA ARG A 123 -21.95 -3.86 14.78
C ARG A 123 -21.99 -3.59 16.26
N GLN A 124 -21.82 -2.34 16.66
CA GLN A 124 -22.14 -1.96 18.01
C GLN A 124 -23.59 -2.37 18.12
N CYS A 125 -23.83 -3.48 18.82
CA CYS A 125 -25.14 -3.90 19.24
C CYS A 125 -25.61 -2.88 20.28
N LEU A 126 -25.80 -1.63 19.86
CA LEU A 126 -26.55 -0.60 20.58
C LEU A 126 -28.01 -1.00 20.74
N VAL A 127 -28.44 -2.11 20.12
CA VAL A 127 -29.73 -2.72 20.37
C VAL A 127 -29.54 -4.21 20.67
N SER A 128 -28.99 -4.50 21.85
CA SER A 128 -29.47 -5.67 22.58
C SER A 128 -31.00 -5.51 22.70
N ARG A 129 -31.76 -6.17 21.81
CA ARG A 129 -33.22 -6.27 21.90
C ARG A 129 -33.69 -6.87 23.24
N ARG A 130 -32.76 -7.37 24.07
CA ARG A 130 -32.99 -7.83 25.44
C ARG A 130 -32.77 -6.75 26.52
N LYS A 131 -32.00 -5.68 26.25
CA LYS A 131 -31.78 -4.56 27.19
C LYS A 131 -32.84 -3.45 27.10
N GLY A 132 -33.79 -3.51 26.17
CA GLY A 132 -34.97 -2.62 26.20
C GLY A 132 -35.91 -2.94 27.39
N LYS A 133 -35.91 -4.19 27.88
CA LYS A 133 -36.78 -4.62 28.98
C LYS A 133 -36.27 -4.21 30.37
N ARG A 134 -34.95 -4.02 30.53
CA ARG A 134 -34.36 -3.59 31.82
C ARG A 134 -34.43 -2.09 32.06
N LEU A 135 -34.44 -1.28 31.00
CA LEU A 135 -34.66 0.16 31.11
C LEU A 135 -36.13 0.48 31.41
N ALA A 136 -37.08 -0.20 30.75
CA ALA A 136 -38.51 -0.07 31.06
C ALA A 136 -38.86 -0.54 32.48
N ALA A 137 -38.17 -1.56 33.00
CA ALA A 137 -38.34 -2.04 34.37
C ALA A 137 -37.76 -1.10 35.44
N GLN A 138 -36.87 -0.18 35.07
CA GLN A 138 -36.29 0.84 35.96
C GLN A 138 -37.00 2.20 35.86
N MET A 139 -38.00 2.34 34.98
CA MET A 139 -38.85 3.51 34.97
C MET A 139 -39.78 3.49 36.18
N PRO A 140 -39.90 4.58 36.95
CA PRO A 140 -40.82 4.63 38.06
C PRO A 140 -42.24 4.35 37.57
N LYS A 141 -42.98 3.48 38.26
CA LYS A 141 -44.35 3.08 37.87
C LYS A 141 -45.37 4.23 37.92
N ASN A 142 -44.97 5.42 38.39
CA ASN A 142 -45.81 6.61 38.52
C ASN A 142 -45.44 7.76 37.56
N VAL A 143 -44.77 7.48 36.43
CA VAL A 143 -44.45 8.55 35.47
C VAL A 143 -45.76 9.17 34.96
N ASN A 144 -46.05 10.38 35.43
CA ASN A 144 -47.15 11.20 34.97
C ASN A 144 -47.01 11.42 33.46
N TRP A 145 -48.10 11.32 32.70
CA TRP A 145 -48.10 11.53 31.26
C TRP A 145 -47.54 12.92 30.87
N MET A 146 -47.68 13.92 31.76
CA MET A 146 -47.06 15.25 31.63
C MET A 146 -45.53 15.22 31.53
N THR A 147 -44.85 14.20 32.06
CA THR A 147 -43.38 14.06 31.96
C THR A 147 -42.93 13.80 30.52
N TRP A 148 -43.80 13.20 29.70
CA TRP A 148 -43.55 12.96 28.28
C TRP A 148 -44.11 14.06 27.37
N TRP A 149 -44.77 15.08 27.93
CA TRP A 149 -45.31 16.22 27.16
C TRP A 149 -44.26 16.89 26.28
N PRO A 150 -43.01 17.15 26.72
CA PRO A 150 -41.99 17.74 25.84
C PRO A 150 -41.62 16.83 24.66
N PHE A 151 -41.64 15.52 24.87
CA PHE A 151 -41.39 14.52 23.81
C PHE A 151 -42.56 14.46 22.81
N PHE A 152 -43.80 14.47 23.29
CA PHE A 152 -44.98 14.55 22.42
C PHE A 152 -45.02 15.86 21.63
N LYS A 153 -44.69 16.99 22.27
CA LYS A 153 -44.59 18.29 21.59
C LYS A 153 -43.49 18.30 20.52
N ALA A 154 -42.38 17.61 20.76
CA ALA A 154 -41.30 17.46 19.78
C ALA A 154 -41.68 16.53 18.62
N LEU A 155 -42.52 15.51 18.85
CA LEU A 155 -43.13 14.68 17.81
C LEU A 155 -44.23 15.41 17.03
N GLU A 156 -44.91 16.36 17.65
CA GLU A 156 -45.93 17.20 17.02
C GLU A 156 -45.34 18.11 15.93
N TRP A 157 -44.05 18.47 16.03
CA TRP A 157 -43.30 19.14 14.95
C TRP A 157 -43.12 18.29 13.69
N GLN A 158 -43.34 16.96 13.74
CA GLN A 158 -43.30 16.08 12.57
C GLN A 158 -44.66 15.88 11.88
N ARG A 159 -45.79 16.31 12.47
CA ARG A 159 -47.07 16.41 11.75
C ARG A 159 -47.22 17.80 11.15
N ARG A 160 -46.70 17.99 9.93
CA ARG A 160 -47.05 19.15 9.10
C ARG A 160 -48.58 19.19 8.88
N PRO A 161 -49.26 20.33 9.10
CA PRO A 161 -50.63 20.52 8.64
C PRO A 161 -50.58 20.69 7.11
N GLY A 162 -51.16 19.75 6.39
CA GLY A 162 -51.13 19.77 4.93
C GLY A 162 -51.70 18.51 4.32
N LEU A 163 -52.91 18.14 4.71
CA LEU A 163 -53.78 17.27 3.92
C LEU A 163 -55.22 17.75 4.15
N GLU A 164 -55.73 18.42 3.13
CA GLU A 164 -57.10 18.91 2.99
C GLU A 164 -58.08 17.73 3.10
N TRP A 165 -59.16 17.93 3.85
CA TRP A 165 -60.34 17.08 3.74
C TRP A 165 -61.28 17.71 2.72
N CYS A 166 -61.56 16.99 1.64
CA CYS A 166 -62.65 17.30 0.73
C CYS A 166 -63.94 17.46 1.53
N ALA A 167 -64.48 18.67 1.56
CA ALA A 167 -65.86 18.91 1.95
C ALA A 167 -66.77 18.26 0.90
N ALA A 168 -67.40 17.14 1.26
CA ALA A 168 -68.56 16.65 0.52
C ALA A 168 -69.75 17.58 0.83
N SER A 169 -69.87 18.67 0.08
CA SER A 169 -71.08 19.46 -0.01
C SER A 169 -72.07 18.74 -0.93
N GLY A 170 -73.12 18.15 -0.35
CA GLY A 170 -74.31 17.70 -1.05
C GLY A 170 -75.54 18.29 -0.36
N ALA A 171 -75.99 19.44 -0.85
CA ALA A 171 -77.22 20.08 -0.41
C ALA A 171 -78.42 19.62 -1.26
N ALA A 172 -79.57 19.54 -0.59
CA ALA A 172 -80.96 19.68 -1.08
C ALA A 172 -81.68 18.48 -1.73
N ALA A 173 -82.74 18.00 -1.04
CA ALA A 173 -84.11 17.85 -1.56
C ALA A 173 -85.03 17.40 -0.39
N SER A 174 -85.89 18.29 0.12
CA SER A 174 -87.34 18.28 -0.10
C SER A 174 -88.07 17.06 0.51
N GLN A 175 -88.78 17.28 1.63
CA GLN A 175 -89.91 16.44 2.01
C GLN A 175 -91.13 17.35 2.25
N SER A 176 -92.21 16.97 1.57
CA SER A 176 -93.58 17.47 1.70
C SER A 176 -94.22 17.06 3.03
#